data_AF-A0AAN4USX5-F1
#
_entry.id   AF-A0AAN4USX5-F1
#
_cell.length_a   1.000
_cell.length_b   1.000
_cell.length_c   1.000
_cell.angle_alpha   90.00
_cell.angle_beta   90.00
_cell.angle_gamma   90.00
#
_symmetry.space_group_name_H-M   'P 1'
#
loop_
_entity.id
_entity.type
_entity.pdbx_description
1 polymer ?
#
loop_
_entity_poly.entity_id
_entity_poly.type
_entity_poly.pdbx_seq_one_letter_code
_entity_poly.pdbx_strand_id
1 'polypeptide(L)'
;MDPEFQRILERTRKERAQYFTPRWFARLFAARLNLPDTFWLGLLGPLLVAVPVMVVLAMLSKGADPAASMPVFSGLTAVLGLYWALVSRSVLIVARRAPQAGGWRWAAVVTSVAMAALALIGGLRGLL
;
A
#
# COMPACT_ATOMS: atom_id res chain seq x y z
N MET A 1 33.52 17.75 -0.78
CA MET A 1 32.18 17.26 -1.15
C MET A 1 31.48 18.41 -1.85
N ASP A 2 30.93 18.20 -3.04
CA ASP A 2 30.34 19.26 -3.87
C ASP A 2 29.12 19.92 -3.18
N PRO A 3 29.10 21.27 -2.99
CA PRO A 3 27.99 22.00 -2.40
C PRO A 3 26.66 21.89 -3.18
N GLU A 4 26.70 21.63 -4.49
CA GLU A 4 25.49 21.39 -5.29
C GLU A 4 24.91 20.02 -4.97
N PHE A 5 25.76 19.00 -4.91
CA PHE A 5 25.38 17.65 -4.51
C PHE A 5 24.73 17.62 -3.12
N GLN A 6 25.27 18.37 -2.14
CA GLN A 6 24.67 18.50 -0.82
C GLN A 6 23.26 19.09 -0.85
N ARG A 7 23.04 20.14 -1.65
CA ARG A 7 21.71 20.73 -1.82
C ARG A 7 20.70 19.77 -2.43
N ILE A 8 21.12 18.95 -3.41
CA ILE A 8 20.27 17.91 -4.01
C ILE A 8 19.89 16.85 -2.98
N LEU A 9 20.85 16.39 -2.17
CA LEU A 9 20.61 15.41 -1.11
C LEU A 9 19.63 15.94 -0.06
N GLU A 10 19.83 17.17 0.42
CA GLU A 10 18.93 17.78 1.41
C GLU A 10 17.51 17.95 0.88
N ARG A 11 17.37 18.41 -0.37
CA ARG A 11 16.06 18.54 -1.03
C ARG A 11 15.36 17.18 -1.13
N THR A 12 16.08 16.17 -1.62
CA THR A 12 15.57 14.81 -1.76
C THR A 12 15.16 14.24 -0.39
N ARG A 13 15.96 14.49 0.65
CA ARG A 13 15.65 14.06 2.02
C ARG A 13 14.39 14.72 2.55
N LYS A 14 14.22 16.03 2.34
CA LYS A 14 13.02 16.78 2.75
C LYS A 14 11.76 16.32 2.03
N GLU A 15 11.86 16.03 0.73
CA GLU A 15 10.74 15.49 -0.05
C GLU A 15 10.37 14.08 0.43
N ARG A 16 11.36 13.21 0.65
CA ARG A 16 11.13 11.82 1.10
C ARG A 16 10.61 11.72 2.53
N ALA A 17 10.99 12.63 3.42
CA ALA A 17 10.53 12.67 4.80
C ALA A 17 9.01 12.88 4.94
N GLN A 18 8.32 13.25 3.84
CA GLN A 18 6.88 13.44 3.84
C GLN A 18 6.10 12.14 3.61
N TYR A 19 6.73 11.11 3.04
CA TYR A 19 6.08 9.82 2.76
C TYR A 19 5.77 9.06 4.06
N PHE A 20 4.69 8.28 4.03
CA PHE A 20 4.25 7.41 5.15
C PHE A 20 3.98 8.14 6.48
N THR A 21 3.86 9.46 6.45
CA THR A 21 3.35 10.24 7.59
C THR A 21 1.81 10.16 7.66
N PRO A 22 1.17 10.40 8.81
CA PRO A 22 -0.29 10.47 8.90
C PRO A 22 -0.90 11.46 7.89
N ARG A 23 -0.23 12.60 7.68
CA ARG A 23 -0.62 13.60 6.68
C ARG A 23 -0.55 13.05 5.25
N TRP A 24 0.43 12.21 4.95
CA TRP A 24 0.53 11.56 3.64
C TRP A 24 -0.62 10.57 3.42
N PHE A 25 -0.96 9.73 4.40
CA PHE A 25 -2.11 8.85 4.32
C PHE A 25 -3.43 9.62 4.15
N ALA A 26 -3.61 10.73 4.87
CA ALA A 26 -4.77 11.59 4.68
C ALA A 26 -4.85 12.13 3.23
N ARG A 27 -3.72 12.52 2.63
CA ARG A 27 -3.67 12.94 1.21
C ARG A 27 -3.93 11.79 0.25
N LEU A 28 -3.40 10.60 0.53
CA LEU A 28 -3.62 9.38 -0.25
C LEU A 28 -5.13 9.05 -0.31
N PHE A 29 -5.78 8.93 0.84
CA PHE A 29 -7.21 8.58 0.91
C PHE A 29 -8.14 9.71 0.45
N ALA A 30 -7.68 10.96 0.51
CA ALA A 30 -8.37 12.10 -0.09
C ALA A 30 -8.14 12.25 -1.61
N ALA A 31 -7.40 11.32 -2.25
CA ALA A 31 -7.08 11.37 -3.68
C ALA A 31 -6.38 12.69 -4.10
N ARG A 32 -5.45 13.17 -3.26
CA ARG A 32 -4.68 14.42 -3.45
C ARG A 32 -3.20 14.17 -3.79
N LEU A 33 -2.85 12.94 -4.13
CA LEU A 33 -1.54 12.57 -4.66
C LEU A 33 -1.65 12.41 -6.19
N ASN A 34 -0.50 12.42 -6.88
CA ASN A 34 -0.48 12.11 -8.31
C ASN A 34 -0.78 10.61 -8.53
N LEU A 35 -1.05 10.22 -9.78
CA LEU A 35 -1.43 8.83 -10.09
C LEU A 35 -0.33 7.82 -9.72
N PRO A 36 0.97 8.03 -10.08
CA PRO A 36 2.03 7.10 -9.71
C PRO A 36 2.18 6.91 -8.21
N ASP A 37 2.15 7.98 -7.41
CA ASP A 37 2.29 7.92 -5.95
C ASP A 37 1.07 7.25 -5.31
N THR A 38 -0.13 7.56 -5.82
CA THR A 38 -1.37 6.93 -5.32
C THR A 38 -1.36 5.43 -5.59
N PHE A 39 -0.88 5.01 -6.77
CA PHE A 39 -0.85 3.61 -7.18
C PHE A 39 0.33 2.85 -6.54
N TRP A 40 1.57 3.21 -6.89
CA TRP A 40 2.75 2.45 -6.46
C TRP A 40 3.02 2.57 -4.96
N LEU A 41 3.14 3.81 -4.46
CA LEU A 41 3.44 4.02 -3.05
C LEU A 41 2.23 3.67 -2.17
N GLY A 42 1.01 3.95 -2.66
CA GLY A 42 -0.21 3.55 -1.98
C GLY A 42 -0.35 2.04 -1.83
N LEU A 43 -0.11 1.25 -2.88
CA LEU A 43 -0.26 -0.21 -2.81
C LEU A 43 0.94 -0.90 -2.15
N LEU A 44 2.16 -0.55 -2.54
CA LEU A 44 3.37 -1.30 -2.17
C LEU A 44 4.09 -0.71 -0.96
N GLY A 45 3.97 0.60 -0.72
CA GLY A 45 4.68 1.26 0.37
C GLY A 45 4.41 0.64 1.76
N PRO A 46 3.15 0.41 2.16
CA PRO A 46 2.83 -0.24 3.43
C PRO A 46 3.33 -1.69 3.53
N LEU A 47 3.56 -2.38 2.40
CA LEU A 47 4.11 -3.73 2.41
C LEU A 47 5.53 -3.77 2.98
N LEU A 48 6.28 -2.67 2.90
CA LEU A 48 7.59 -2.53 3.52
C LEU A 48 7.54 -2.69 5.06
N VAL A 49 6.37 -2.53 5.66
CA VAL A 49 6.13 -2.76 7.09
C VAL A 49 5.31 -4.03 7.29
N ALA A 50 4.22 -4.19 6.54
CA ALA A 50 3.29 -5.31 6.71
C ALA A 50 3.97 -6.67 6.48
N VAL A 51 4.82 -6.80 5.45
CA VAL A 51 5.49 -8.08 5.13
C VAL A 51 6.47 -8.48 6.24
N PRO A 52 7.41 -7.62 6.70
CA PRO A 52 8.25 -7.95 7.85
C PRO A 52 7.46 -8.32 9.10
N VAL A 53 6.37 -7.61 9.40
CA VAL A 53 5.48 -7.93 10.53
C VAL A 53 4.88 -9.32 10.37
N MET A 54 4.36 -9.65 9.18
CA MET A 54 3.82 -10.99 8.91
C MET A 54 4.89 -12.08 9.04
N VAL A 55 6.11 -11.83 8.58
CA VAL A 55 7.23 -12.78 8.73
C VAL A 55 7.56 -13.02 10.21
N VAL A 56 7.66 -11.95 11.01
CA VAL A 56 7.90 -12.07 12.45
C VAL A 56 6.79 -12.88 13.13
N LEU A 57 5.53 -12.57 12.83
CA LEU A 57 4.40 -13.33 13.35
C LEU A 57 4.46 -14.81 12.92
N ALA A 58 4.90 -15.10 11.69
CA ALA A 58 5.03 -16.47 11.18
C ALA A 58 6.13 -17.24 11.90
N MET A 59 7.24 -16.58 12.22
CA MET A 59 8.31 -17.17 13.01
C MET A 59 7.87 -17.44 14.46
N LEU A 60 7.14 -16.51 15.08
CA LEU A 60 6.59 -16.68 16.42
C LEU A 60 5.55 -17.82 16.48
N SER A 61 4.76 -18.00 15.42
CA SER A 61 3.79 -19.09 15.35
C SER A 61 4.41 -20.47 15.17
N LYS A 62 5.69 -20.60 14.77
CA LYS A 62 6.35 -21.93 14.65
C LYS A 62 6.50 -22.66 15.98
N GLY A 63 6.42 -21.95 17.11
CA GLY A 63 6.36 -22.55 18.44
C GLY A 63 4.94 -22.82 18.96
N ALA A 64 3.91 -22.42 18.21
CA ALA A 64 2.50 -22.63 18.51
C ALA A 64 1.87 -23.60 17.50
N ASP A 65 0.67 -24.10 17.78
CA ASP A 65 -0.09 -24.91 16.82
C ASP A 65 -0.25 -24.13 15.49
N PRO A 66 0.23 -24.67 14.35
CA PRO A 66 0.08 -24.03 13.05
C PRO A 66 -1.37 -23.63 12.72
N ALA A 67 -2.34 -24.41 13.20
CA ALA A 67 -3.76 -24.13 12.99
C ALA A 67 -4.23 -22.86 13.73
N ALA A 68 -3.62 -22.54 14.88
CA ALA A 68 -3.92 -21.32 15.64
C ALA A 68 -3.40 -20.04 14.97
N SER A 69 -2.42 -20.16 14.06
CA SER A 69 -1.84 -19.00 13.36
C SER A 69 -2.67 -18.51 12.17
N MET A 70 -3.48 -19.41 11.59
CA MET A 70 -4.23 -19.16 10.36
C MET A 70 -5.23 -18.00 10.49
N PRO A 71 -6.06 -17.90 11.55
CA PRO A 71 -6.96 -16.77 11.73
C PRO A 71 -6.26 -15.42 11.84
N VAL A 72 -5.05 -15.38 12.43
CA VAL A 72 -4.26 -14.15 12.56
C VAL A 72 -3.79 -13.66 11.19
N PHE A 73 -3.22 -14.55 10.36
CA PHE A 73 -2.81 -14.21 9.00
C PHE A 73 -3.98 -13.81 8.12
N SER A 74 -5.10 -14.52 8.24
CA SER A 74 -6.32 -14.21 7.51
C SER A 74 -6.90 -12.86 7.91
N GLY A 75 -6.91 -12.53 9.20
CA GLY A 75 -7.29 -11.21 9.72
C GLY A 75 -6.39 -10.09 9.19
N LEU A 76 -5.06 -10.26 9.24
CA LEU A 76 -4.12 -9.28 8.69
C LEU A 76 -4.28 -9.09 7.19
N THR A 77 -4.49 -10.18 6.46
CA THR A 77 -4.75 -10.15 5.01
C THR A 77 -6.05 -9.42 4.70
N ALA A 78 -7.11 -9.62 5.49
CA ALA A 78 -8.36 -8.89 5.34
C ALA A 78 -8.19 -7.38 5.61
N VAL A 79 -7.43 -7.00 6.65
CA VAL A 79 -7.10 -5.59 6.94
C VAL A 79 -6.32 -4.96 5.78
N LEU A 80 -5.32 -5.67 5.24
CA LEU A 80 -4.58 -5.22 4.06
C LEU A 80 -5.50 -5.06 2.84
N GLY A 81 -6.45 -5.99 2.65
CA GLY A 81 -7.45 -5.92 1.59
C GLY A 81 -8.36 -4.69 1.73
N LEU A 82 -8.81 -4.37 2.95
CA LEU A 82 -9.59 -3.16 3.22
C LEU A 82 -8.78 -1.89 2.93
N TYR A 83 -7.52 -1.86 3.37
CA TYR A 83 -6.60 -0.77 3.05
C TYR A 83 -6.46 -0.59 1.54
N TRP A 84 -6.21 -1.66 0.79
CA TRP A 84 -6.11 -1.61 -0.66
C TRP A 84 -7.42 -1.20 -1.32
N ALA A 85 -8.58 -1.58 -0.80
CA ALA A 85 -9.87 -1.11 -1.34
C ALA A 85 -9.99 0.42 -1.24
N LEU A 86 -9.54 1.02 -0.13
CA LEU A 86 -9.49 2.48 0.02
C LEU A 86 -8.48 3.13 -0.94
N VAL A 87 -7.31 2.51 -1.13
CA VAL A 87 -6.33 2.98 -2.12
C VAL A 87 -6.89 2.88 -3.54
N SER A 88 -7.54 1.78 -3.92
CA SER A 88 -8.16 1.57 -5.23
C SER A 88 -9.22 2.62 -5.53
N ARG A 89 -10.02 3.01 -4.53
CA ARG A 89 -10.94 4.15 -4.65
C ARG A 89 -10.19 5.44 -4.99
N SER A 90 -9.09 5.74 -4.31
CA SER A 90 -8.25 6.90 -4.62
C SER A 90 -7.62 6.82 -6.01
N VAL A 91 -7.08 5.66 -6.40
CA VAL A 91 -6.52 5.43 -7.74
C VAL A 91 -7.58 5.69 -8.80
N LEU A 92 -8.82 5.21 -8.64
CA LEU A 92 -9.93 5.48 -9.56
C LEU A 92 -10.23 6.98 -9.68
N ILE A 93 -10.30 7.70 -8.56
CA ILE A 93 -10.55 9.15 -8.56
C ILE A 93 -9.43 9.89 -9.28
N VAL A 94 -8.17 9.56 -9.00
CA VAL A 94 -7.01 10.23 -9.61
C VAL A 94 -6.88 9.86 -11.09
N ALA A 95 -7.11 8.60 -11.48
CA ALA A 95 -7.07 8.14 -12.86
C ALA A 95 -8.08 8.89 -13.75
N ARG A 96 -9.29 9.17 -13.24
CA ARG A 96 -10.29 9.99 -13.94
C ARG A 96 -9.79 11.41 -14.22
N ARG A 97 -8.96 11.97 -13.33
CA ARG A 97 -8.38 13.32 -13.43
C ARG A 97 -7.04 13.36 -14.18
N ALA A 98 -6.51 12.21 -14.61
CA ALA A 98 -5.21 12.10 -15.27
C ALA A 98 -5.33 11.53 -16.70
N PRO A 99 -6.02 12.20 -17.64
CA PRO A 99 -6.15 11.74 -19.02
C PRO A 99 -4.80 11.63 -19.75
N GLN A 100 -3.80 12.42 -19.35
CA GLN A 100 -2.44 12.40 -19.90
C GLN A 100 -1.73 11.04 -19.71
N ALA A 101 -2.18 10.21 -18.78
CA ALA A 101 -1.64 8.87 -18.57
C ALA A 101 -2.20 7.82 -19.55
N GLY A 102 -3.10 8.20 -20.47
CA GLY A 102 -3.61 7.31 -21.52
C GLY A 102 -4.25 6.03 -20.98
N GLY A 103 -3.94 4.89 -21.60
CA GLY A 103 -4.45 3.58 -21.17
C GLY A 103 -3.89 3.11 -19.80
N TRP A 104 -2.69 3.57 -19.42
CA TRP A 104 -2.03 3.18 -18.18
C TRP A 104 -2.87 3.50 -16.93
N ARG A 105 -3.65 4.58 -16.96
CA ARG A 105 -4.53 4.96 -15.84
C ARG A 105 -5.56 3.88 -15.50
N TRP A 106 -6.03 3.15 -16.50
CA TRP A 106 -7.01 2.08 -16.30
C TRP A 106 -6.35 0.77 -15.90
N ALA A 107 -5.13 0.49 -16.40
CA ALA A 107 -4.33 -0.62 -15.89
C ALA A 107 -4.10 -0.48 -14.38
N ALA A 108 -3.70 0.71 -13.91
CA ALA A 108 -3.53 0.99 -12.49
C ALA A 108 -4.82 0.73 -11.68
N VAL A 109 -5.97 1.16 -12.20
CA VAL A 109 -7.28 0.91 -11.56
C VAL A 109 -7.56 -0.59 -11.48
N VAL A 110 -7.50 -1.31 -12.60
CA VAL A 110 -7.80 -2.74 -12.66
C VAL A 110 -6.89 -3.52 -11.71
N THR A 111 -5.58 -3.26 -11.73
CA THR A 111 -4.63 -3.92 -10.83
C THR A 111 -4.94 -3.63 -9.37
N SER A 112 -5.18 -2.37 -9.02
CA SER A 112 -5.49 -1.99 -7.62
C SER A 112 -6.76 -2.69 -7.11
N VAL A 113 -7.82 -2.76 -7.93
CA VAL A 113 -9.07 -3.42 -7.58
C VAL A 113 -8.88 -4.92 -7.46
N ALA A 114 -8.16 -5.55 -8.40
CA ALA A 114 -7.89 -6.99 -8.37
C ALA A 114 -7.10 -7.38 -7.11
N MET A 115 -6.07 -6.62 -6.74
CA MET A 115 -5.28 -6.89 -5.52
C MET A 115 -6.14 -6.75 -4.25
N ALA A 116 -6.96 -5.70 -4.16
CA ALA A 116 -7.89 -5.51 -3.05
C ALA A 116 -8.89 -6.68 -2.94
N ALA A 117 -9.48 -7.08 -4.05
CA ALA A 117 -10.44 -8.19 -4.10
C ALA A 117 -9.79 -9.52 -3.69
N LEU A 118 -8.62 -9.84 -4.22
CA LEU A 118 -7.89 -11.07 -3.88
C LEU A 118 -7.54 -11.12 -2.38
N ALA A 119 -7.04 -10.02 -1.81
CA ALA A 119 -6.71 -9.95 -0.40
C ALA A 119 -7.96 -10.07 0.49
N LEU A 120 -9.06 -9.39 0.14
CA LEU A 120 -10.31 -9.50 0.91
C LEU A 120 -10.90 -10.91 0.84
N ILE A 121 -10.97 -11.52 -0.33
CA ILE A 121 -11.50 -12.88 -0.50
C ILE A 121 -10.62 -13.90 0.22
N GLY A 122 -9.30 -13.81 0.05
CA GLY A 122 -8.34 -14.70 0.71
C GLY A 122 -8.36 -14.55 2.23
N GLY A 123 -8.41 -13.31 2.72
CA GLY A 123 -8.51 -13.01 4.16
C GLY A 123 -9.82 -13.53 4.76
N LEU A 124 -10.96 -13.23 4.15
CA LEU A 124 -12.27 -13.67 4.66
C LEU A 124 -12.41 -15.20 4.64
N ARG A 125 -11.95 -15.87 3.58
CA ARG A 125 -12.02 -17.34 3.48
C ARG A 125 -11.21 -18.08 4.54
N GLY A 126 -10.14 -17.48 5.07
CA GLY A 126 -9.39 -18.11 6.16
C GLY A 126 -9.89 -17.72 7.56
N LEU A 127 -10.90 -16.86 7.65
CA LEU A 127 -11.59 -16.51 8.91
C LEU A 127 -12.89 -17.31 9.12
N LEU A 128 -13.51 -17.80 8.04
CA LEU A 128 -14.74 -18.59 8.03
C LEU A 128 -14.42 -20.09 8.05
#